data_AF-A0A6G0JRA6-F1
#
_entry.id   AF-A0A6G0JRA6-F1
#
_cell.length_a   1.000
_cell.length_b   1.000
_cell.length_c   1.000
_cell.angle_alpha   90.00
_cell.angle_beta   90.00
_cell.angle_gamma   90.00
#
_symmetry.space_group_name_H-M   'P 1'
#
loop_
_entity.id
_entity.type
_entity.pdbx_description
1 polymer ?
#
loop_
_entity_poly.entity_id
_entity_poly.type
_entity_poly.pdbx_seq_one_letter_code
_entity_poly.pdbx_strand_id
1 'polypeptide(L)'
;MYNVDDGLLNPNAQVSRSVNALKKHILNGMIVNLRDEMTLSQNEMAAELEACGKYMAEGVSVEEKIEALASHYAAQRKKSVKALVPPNYWVGPAHLKGMAIHARETVYVLDVHRDNIAWMQEYAYQDMTLPSGDTVESGTVRTMTTSRDMKLLKELISGGVLPVVMILNWQEPGNHFQAVTYDTERYKQYFLNVEKLATKRNEILASVGSRPMDLQPYDTIKMANAAAQELKAIRKTAEQKRGGRPKGAEAKSGAAVNKAGVQDDEPRSASECAEGLNVEREGKGHTQKLQAQRSY
;
A
#
# COMPACT_ATOMS: atom_id res chain seq x y z
N MET A 1 -15.04 5.13 -7.32
CA MET A 1 -14.99 3.70 -7.70
C MET A 1 -16.30 3.35 -8.35
N TYR A 2 -16.33 3.24 -9.68
CA TYR A 2 -17.52 2.81 -10.42
C TYR A 2 -17.42 1.30 -10.60
N ASN A 3 -18.23 0.53 -9.86
CA ASN A 3 -18.49 -0.87 -10.18
C ASN A 3 -19.50 -0.89 -11.34
N VAL A 4 -19.33 -1.80 -12.30
CA VAL A 4 -20.25 -1.94 -13.45
C VAL A 4 -21.66 -2.28 -12.98
N ASP A 5 -21.79 -3.04 -11.89
CA ASP A 5 -23.09 -3.45 -11.33
C ASP A 5 -23.57 -2.53 -10.19
N ASP A 6 -22.67 -2.03 -9.34
CA ASP A 6 -23.04 -1.24 -8.14
C ASP A 6 -22.84 0.29 -8.29
N GLY A 7 -22.36 0.77 -9.45
CA GLY A 7 -22.07 2.18 -9.68
C GLY A 7 -21.01 2.75 -8.74
N LEU A 8 -21.09 4.05 -8.43
CA LEU A 8 -20.15 4.72 -7.54
C LEU A 8 -20.36 4.26 -6.08
N LEU A 9 -19.48 3.41 -5.57
CA LEU A 9 -19.50 3.03 -4.15
C LEU A 9 -19.14 4.26 -3.29
N ASN A 10 -20.15 4.82 -2.62
CA ASN A 10 -19.96 5.87 -1.62
C ASN A 10 -19.63 5.22 -0.27
N PRO A 11 -18.38 5.30 0.21
CA PRO A 11 -18.02 4.64 1.46
C PRO A 11 -18.75 5.28 2.64
N ASN A 12 -19.43 4.45 3.42
CA ASN A 12 -20.01 4.88 4.69
C ASN A 12 -18.91 5.30 5.69
N ALA A 13 -19.32 5.80 6.86
CA ALA A 13 -18.36 6.30 7.86
C ALA A 13 -17.39 5.22 8.35
N GLN A 14 -17.86 3.98 8.53
CA GLN A 14 -17.03 2.86 8.97
C GLN A 14 -16.00 2.47 7.90
N VAL A 15 -16.42 2.30 6.66
CA VAL A 15 -15.52 2.02 5.52
C VAL A 15 -14.50 3.14 5.38
N SER A 16 -14.93 4.40 5.47
CA SER A 16 -14.03 5.55 5.38
C SER A 16 -12.97 5.55 6.49
N ARG A 17 -13.33 5.19 7.73
CA ARG A 17 -12.37 5.05 8.84
C ARG A 17 -11.36 3.92 8.57
N SER A 18 -11.84 2.74 8.17
CA SER A 18 -10.98 1.59 7.89
C SER A 18 -10.00 1.86 6.75
N VAL A 19 -10.45 2.49 5.65
CA VAL A 19 -9.57 2.83 4.52
C VAL A 19 -8.57 3.93 4.90
N ASN A 20 -8.96 4.92 5.71
CA ASN A 20 -7.99 5.91 6.23
C ASN A 20 -6.92 5.25 7.11
N ALA A 21 -7.29 4.28 7.96
CA ALA A 21 -6.34 3.52 8.77
C ALA A 21 -5.38 2.69 7.91
N LEU A 22 -5.91 1.94 6.94
CA LEU A 22 -5.11 1.16 5.99
C LEU A 22 -4.11 2.05 5.23
N LYS A 23 -4.58 3.18 4.68
CA LYS A 23 -3.71 4.15 4.02
C LYS A 23 -2.60 4.64 4.95
N LYS A 24 -2.91 4.90 6.22
CA LYS A 24 -1.93 5.33 7.22
C LYS A 24 -0.86 4.27 7.46
N HIS A 25 -1.25 3.00 7.53
CA HIS A 25 -0.31 1.89 7.70
C HIS A 25 0.63 1.75 6.51
N ILE A 26 0.09 1.76 5.28
CA ILE A 26 0.89 1.69 4.05
C ILE A 26 1.90 2.84 3.99
N LEU A 27 1.44 4.09 4.21
CA LEU A 27 2.32 5.26 4.17
C LEU A 27 3.37 5.26 5.28
N ASN A 28 3.08 4.66 6.45
CA ASN A 28 4.11 4.47 7.48
C ASN A 28 5.21 3.53 6.99
N GLY A 29 4.85 2.39 6.37
CA GLY A 29 5.83 1.47 5.78
C GLY A 29 6.68 2.14 4.70
N MET A 30 6.03 2.86 3.79
CA MET A 30 6.74 3.62 2.74
C MET A 30 7.73 4.63 3.32
N ILE A 31 7.39 5.32 4.41
CA ILE A 31 8.28 6.27 5.08
C ILE A 31 9.48 5.55 5.72
N VAL A 32 9.25 4.40 6.36
CA VAL A 32 10.31 3.61 7.02
C VAL A 32 11.35 3.15 5.99
N ASN A 33 10.90 2.61 4.85
CA ASN A 33 11.79 2.02 3.85
C ASN A 33 12.32 3.07 2.85
N LEU A 34 11.89 4.33 2.93
CA LEU A 34 12.15 5.34 1.90
C LEU A 34 13.64 5.49 1.59
N ARG A 35 14.47 5.61 2.62
CA ARG A 35 15.91 5.82 2.42
C ARG A 35 16.56 4.66 1.68
N ASP A 36 16.17 3.45 2.04
CA ASP A 36 16.71 2.21 1.49
C ASP A 36 16.24 2.03 0.04
N GLU A 37 14.95 2.24 -0.26
CA GLU A 37 14.44 2.17 -1.64
C GLU A 37 15.10 3.22 -2.54
N MET A 38 15.29 4.46 -2.07
CA MET A 38 15.94 5.49 -2.87
C MET A 38 17.45 5.24 -3.06
N THR A 39 18.08 4.48 -2.16
CA THR A 39 19.46 4.02 -2.31
C THR A 39 19.56 2.90 -3.36
N LEU A 40 18.55 2.03 -3.42
CA LEU A 40 18.46 0.95 -4.40
C LEU A 40 18.16 1.44 -5.83
N SER A 41 17.42 2.56 -5.99
CA SER A 41 17.10 3.08 -7.33
C SER A 41 16.95 4.61 -7.40
N GLN A 42 17.97 5.28 -7.96
CA GLN A 42 17.93 6.73 -8.20
C GLN A 42 16.93 7.14 -9.29
N ASN A 43 16.67 6.27 -10.27
CA ASN A 43 15.70 6.54 -11.33
C ASN A 43 14.27 6.52 -10.80
N GLU A 44 13.95 5.58 -9.91
CA GLU A 44 12.65 5.54 -9.24
C GLU A 44 12.44 6.76 -8.33
N MET A 45 13.49 7.22 -7.64
CA MET A 45 13.43 8.47 -6.87
C MET A 45 13.06 9.68 -7.72
N ALA A 46 13.67 9.81 -8.91
CA ALA A 46 13.38 10.91 -9.81
C ALA A 46 11.93 10.86 -10.32
N ALA A 47 11.46 9.68 -10.73
CA ALA A 47 10.08 9.47 -11.18
C ALA A 47 9.06 9.77 -10.07
N GLU A 48 9.33 9.35 -8.83
CA GLU A 48 8.44 9.59 -7.70
C GLU A 48 8.39 11.07 -7.30
N LEU A 49 9.53 11.78 -7.35
CA LEU A 49 9.55 13.22 -7.13
C LEU A 49 8.70 13.96 -8.16
N GLU A 50 8.82 13.58 -9.44
CA GLU A 50 8.00 14.15 -10.51
C GLU A 50 6.50 13.87 -10.28
N ALA A 51 6.14 12.62 -9.96
CA ALA A 51 4.76 12.24 -9.66
C ALA A 51 4.19 13.01 -8.46
N CYS A 52 5.00 13.27 -7.43
CA CYS A 52 4.65 14.09 -6.27
C CYS A 52 4.57 15.61 -6.57
N GLY A 53 4.91 16.04 -7.79
CA GLY A 53 4.99 17.45 -8.19
C GLY A 53 6.14 18.20 -7.50
N LYS A 54 7.24 17.50 -7.23
CA LYS A 54 8.42 17.98 -6.49
C LYS A 54 9.60 18.17 -7.44
N TYR A 55 9.58 19.29 -8.17
CA TYR A 55 10.69 19.69 -9.03
C TYR A 55 11.84 20.26 -8.20
N MET A 56 13.00 19.59 -8.27
CA MET A 56 14.20 19.96 -7.51
C MET A 56 15.21 20.62 -8.42
N ALA A 57 15.86 21.68 -7.94
CA ALA A 57 16.93 22.34 -8.68
C ALA A 57 18.14 21.41 -8.87
N GLU A 58 18.96 21.70 -9.88
CA GLU A 58 20.21 20.98 -10.08
C GLU A 58 21.12 21.10 -8.85
N GLY A 59 21.75 19.98 -8.49
CA GLY A 59 22.64 19.89 -7.33
C GLY A 59 21.94 19.73 -5.97
N VAL A 60 20.60 19.69 -5.86
CA VAL A 60 19.93 19.32 -4.59
C VAL A 60 20.42 17.95 -4.12
N SER A 61 20.79 17.84 -2.84
CA SER A 61 21.34 16.61 -2.28
C SER A 61 20.30 15.48 -2.25
N VAL A 62 20.76 14.22 -2.20
CA VAL A 62 19.86 13.05 -2.10
C VAL A 62 19.05 13.11 -0.81
N GLU A 63 19.64 13.58 0.28
CA GLU A 63 18.98 13.69 1.58
C GLU A 63 17.83 14.71 1.55
N GLU A 64 18.00 15.83 0.85
CA GLU A 64 16.92 16.81 0.65
C GLU A 64 15.80 16.28 -0.26
N LYS A 65 16.13 15.47 -1.26
CA LYS A 65 15.15 14.77 -2.11
C LYS A 65 14.31 13.78 -1.28
N ILE A 66 14.96 12.97 -0.45
CA ILE A 66 14.31 12.03 0.47
C ILE A 66 13.40 12.78 1.44
N GLU A 67 13.84 13.91 2.01
CA GLU A 67 13.00 14.72 2.90
C GLU A 67 11.75 15.27 2.20
N ALA A 68 11.87 15.69 0.94
CA ALA A 68 10.75 16.19 0.17
C ALA A 68 9.68 15.10 -0.06
N LEU A 69 10.11 13.87 -0.40
CA LEU A 69 9.21 12.71 -0.54
C LEU A 69 8.60 12.32 0.80
N ALA A 70 9.41 12.20 1.86
CA ALA A 70 8.94 11.85 3.20
C ALA A 70 7.88 12.85 3.71
N SER A 71 8.09 14.14 3.44
CA SER A 71 7.16 15.21 3.78
C SER A 71 5.86 15.12 2.96
N HIS A 72 5.95 14.76 1.68
CA HIS A 72 4.77 14.51 0.84
C HIS A 72 3.94 13.34 1.39
N TYR A 73 4.54 12.19 1.66
CA TYR A 73 3.85 11.03 2.24
C TYR A 73 3.25 11.33 3.61
N ALA A 74 3.97 12.06 4.48
CA ALA A 74 3.46 12.50 5.76
C ALA A 74 2.24 13.43 5.63
N ALA A 75 2.18 14.26 4.58
CA ALA A 75 1.02 15.09 4.27
C ALA A 75 -0.15 14.24 3.72
N GLN A 76 0.12 13.32 2.79
CA GLN A 76 -0.88 12.42 2.21
C GLN A 76 -1.55 11.54 3.29
N ARG A 77 -0.77 11.13 4.29
CA ARG A 77 -1.21 10.36 5.47
C ARG A 77 -2.29 11.07 6.28
N LYS A 78 -2.24 12.41 6.35
CA LYS A 78 -3.19 13.23 7.12
C LYS A 78 -4.47 13.57 6.36
N LYS A 79 -4.46 13.45 5.03
CA LYS A 79 -5.64 13.77 4.21
C LYS A 79 -6.71 12.68 4.39
N SER A 80 -7.99 13.03 4.32
CA SER A 80 -9.07 12.03 4.28
C SER A 80 -9.12 11.36 2.91
N VAL A 81 -9.48 10.08 2.84
CA VAL A 81 -9.80 9.38 1.57
C VAL A 81 -11.02 9.97 0.86
N LYS A 82 -11.83 10.78 1.55
CA LYS A 82 -12.96 11.52 0.96
C LYS A 82 -12.57 12.92 0.47
N ALA A 83 -11.34 13.36 0.74
CA ALA A 83 -10.91 14.69 0.33
C ALA A 83 -10.61 14.71 -1.17
N LEU A 84 -11.05 15.77 -1.84
CA LEU A 84 -10.56 16.08 -3.19
C LEU A 84 -9.09 16.49 -3.10
N VAL A 85 -8.25 15.85 -3.91
CA VAL A 85 -6.81 16.08 -3.92
C VAL A 85 -6.33 16.23 -5.36
N PRO A 86 -5.29 17.05 -5.60
CA PRO A 86 -4.69 17.16 -6.91
C PRO A 86 -4.00 15.84 -7.33
N PRO A 87 -3.76 15.63 -8.65
CA PRO A 87 -3.20 14.38 -9.19
C PRO A 87 -1.90 13.93 -8.55
N ASN A 88 -1.07 14.86 -8.07
CA ASN A 88 0.18 14.54 -7.40
C ASN A 88 0.03 13.91 -6.01
N TYR A 89 -1.21 13.70 -5.53
CA TYR A 89 -1.52 12.90 -4.33
C TYR A 89 -2.21 11.58 -4.68
N TRP A 90 -2.38 11.28 -5.97
CA TRP A 90 -2.96 10.02 -6.41
C TRP A 90 -1.98 8.87 -6.14
N VAL A 91 -2.54 7.66 -6.09
CA VAL A 91 -1.77 6.42 -5.92
C VAL A 91 -0.92 6.20 -7.17
N GLY A 92 0.35 5.86 -6.98
CA GLY A 92 1.29 5.49 -8.03
C GLY A 92 2.04 4.19 -7.72
N PRO A 93 3.09 3.87 -8.50
CA PRO A 93 3.89 2.66 -8.33
C PRO A 93 4.46 2.46 -6.91
N ALA A 94 4.95 3.52 -6.27
CA ALA A 94 5.49 3.44 -4.90
C ALA A 94 4.42 3.02 -3.88
N HIS A 95 3.18 3.50 -4.04
CA HIS A 95 2.06 3.09 -3.19
C HIS A 95 1.69 1.62 -3.43
N LEU A 96 1.70 1.14 -4.67
CA LEU A 96 1.41 -0.27 -4.99
C LEU A 96 2.46 -1.22 -4.41
N LYS A 97 3.74 -0.84 -4.47
CA LYS A 97 4.82 -1.54 -3.76
C LYS A 97 4.56 -1.58 -2.24
N GLY A 98 4.23 -0.44 -1.64
CA GLY A 98 3.88 -0.37 -0.22
C GLY A 98 2.63 -1.19 0.14
N MET A 99 1.64 -1.25 -0.74
CA MET A 99 0.44 -2.09 -0.58
C MET A 99 0.82 -3.58 -0.60
N ALA A 100 1.68 -4.01 -1.52
CA ALA A 100 2.13 -5.40 -1.61
C ALA A 100 2.86 -5.85 -0.34
N ILE A 101 3.78 -5.01 0.17
CA ILE A 101 4.50 -5.25 1.43
C ILE A 101 3.51 -5.35 2.60
N HIS A 102 2.63 -4.35 2.75
CA HIS A 102 1.67 -4.32 3.85
C HIS A 102 0.72 -5.52 3.84
N ALA A 103 0.23 -5.89 2.65
CA ALA A 103 -0.72 -6.99 2.48
C ALA A 103 -0.07 -8.38 2.57
N ARG A 104 1.25 -8.49 2.42
CA ARG A 104 1.97 -9.77 2.26
C ARG A 104 1.43 -10.57 1.06
N GLU A 105 1.07 -9.84 0.01
CA GLU A 105 0.39 -10.33 -1.19
C GLU A 105 0.94 -9.61 -2.42
N THR A 106 0.92 -10.29 -3.56
CA THR A 106 1.24 -9.67 -4.85
C THR A 106 0.04 -8.86 -5.33
N VAL A 107 0.29 -7.62 -5.74
CA VAL A 107 -0.71 -6.78 -6.41
C VAL A 107 -0.43 -6.82 -7.90
N TYR A 108 -1.38 -7.34 -8.67
CA TYR A 108 -1.30 -7.35 -10.13
C TYR A 108 -2.02 -6.14 -10.69
N VAL A 109 -1.39 -5.41 -11.62
CA VAL A 109 -2.01 -4.32 -12.35
C VAL A 109 -2.15 -4.70 -13.81
N LEU A 110 -3.37 -4.70 -14.33
CA LEU A 110 -3.64 -4.68 -15.76
C LEU A 110 -3.59 -3.23 -16.22
N ASP A 111 -2.48 -2.88 -16.86
CA ASP A 111 -2.22 -1.56 -17.42
C ASP A 111 -2.78 -1.50 -18.84
N VAL A 112 -3.95 -0.88 -19.00
CA VAL A 112 -4.73 -0.84 -20.24
C VAL A 112 -4.49 0.50 -20.93
N HIS A 113 -3.76 0.43 -22.03
CA HIS A 113 -3.39 1.58 -22.84
C HIS A 113 -4.54 2.04 -23.75
N ARG A 114 -4.43 3.24 -24.33
CA ARG A 114 -5.49 3.91 -25.12
C ARG A 114 -5.92 3.13 -26.37
N ASP A 115 -5.04 2.29 -26.90
CA ASP A 115 -5.29 1.39 -28.04
C ASP A 115 -5.90 0.04 -27.61
N ASN A 116 -6.32 -0.09 -26.35
CA ASN A 116 -6.86 -1.29 -25.72
C ASN A 116 -5.86 -2.45 -25.64
N ILE A 117 -4.56 -2.16 -25.75
CA ILE A 117 -3.53 -3.13 -25.42
C ILE A 117 -3.34 -3.12 -23.91
N ALA A 118 -3.34 -4.31 -23.30
CA ALA A 118 -3.15 -4.48 -21.88
C ALA A 118 -1.87 -5.26 -21.58
N TRP A 119 -1.09 -4.77 -20.62
CA TRP A 119 0.05 -5.50 -20.06
C TRP A 119 -0.16 -5.72 -18.56
N MET A 120 0.31 -6.85 -18.04
CA MET A 120 0.28 -7.07 -16.61
C MET A 120 1.60 -6.64 -15.97
N GLN A 121 1.48 -5.90 -14.87
CA GLN A 121 2.57 -5.58 -13.97
C GLN A 121 2.37 -6.32 -12.65
N GLU A 122 3.42 -6.97 -12.17
CA GLU A 122 3.48 -7.68 -10.89
C GLU A 122 4.17 -6.77 -9.87
N TYR A 123 3.41 -6.30 -8.88
CA TYR A 123 3.94 -5.58 -7.72
C TYR A 123 4.06 -6.55 -6.55
N ALA A 124 5.30 -6.76 -6.11
CA ALA A 124 5.64 -7.68 -5.04
C ALA A 124 6.70 -7.05 -4.14
N TYR A 125 7.32 -7.84 -3.27
CA TYR A 125 8.42 -7.42 -2.43
C TYR A 125 9.41 -8.56 -2.24
N GLN A 126 10.65 -8.22 -1.93
CA GLN A 126 11.71 -9.18 -1.66
C GLN A 126 12.80 -8.55 -0.79
N ASP A 127 13.60 -9.39 -0.16
CA ASP A 127 14.86 -8.97 0.44
C ASP A 127 15.87 -8.57 -0.64
N MET A 128 16.47 -7.39 -0.49
CA MET A 128 17.48 -6.82 -1.36
C MET A 128 18.70 -6.41 -0.54
N THR A 129 19.89 -6.64 -1.09
CA THR A 129 21.14 -6.27 -0.44
C THR A 129 21.52 -4.84 -0.83
N LEU A 130 21.67 -3.98 0.17
CA LEU A 130 22.17 -2.61 0.01
C LEU A 130 23.67 -2.61 -0.32
N PRO A 131 24.22 -1.50 -0.87
CA PRO A 131 25.66 -1.35 -1.07
C PRO A 131 26.49 -1.48 0.23
N SER A 132 25.89 -1.25 1.40
CA SER A 132 26.53 -1.47 2.71
C SER A 132 26.72 -2.94 3.05
N GLY A 133 26.05 -3.86 2.35
CA GLY A 133 25.95 -5.28 2.68
C GLY A 133 24.74 -5.64 3.54
N ASP A 134 24.00 -4.64 4.05
CA ASP A 134 22.78 -4.87 4.81
C ASP A 134 21.67 -5.41 3.90
N THR A 135 20.78 -6.23 4.46
CA THR A 135 19.60 -6.73 3.74
C THR A 135 18.36 -5.99 4.20
N VAL A 136 17.60 -5.49 3.22
CA VAL A 136 16.38 -4.72 3.44
C VAL A 136 15.24 -5.27 2.59
N GLU A 137 14.03 -5.23 3.13
CA GLU A 137 12.83 -5.58 2.38
C GLU A 137 12.42 -4.39 1.50
N SER A 138 12.36 -4.61 0.19
CA SER A 138 12.03 -3.56 -0.79
C SER A 138 10.92 -4.02 -1.72
N GLY A 139 10.08 -3.07 -2.14
CA GLY A 139 9.07 -3.33 -3.15
C GLY A 139 9.68 -3.49 -4.54
N THR A 140 9.07 -4.36 -5.34
CA THR A 140 9.47 -4.64 -6.72
C THR A 140 8.30 -4.44 -7.66
N VAL A 141 8.60 -4.03 -8.89
CA VAL A 141 7.65 -3.99 -9.99
C VAL A 141 8.27 -4.70 -11.18
N ARG A 142 7.48 -5.55 -11.83
CA ARG A 142 7.93 -6.34 -12.97
C ARG A 142 6.85 -6.42 -14.02
N THR A 143 7.20 -6.09 -15.26
CA THR A 143 6.36 -6.41 -16.41
C THR A 143 6.61 -7.85 -16.84
N MET A 144 5.54 -8.54 -17.20
CA MET A 144 5.59 -9.94 -17.61
C MET A 144 5.11 -10.10 -19.06
N THR A 145 5.46 -11.24 -19.68
CA THR A 145 4.96 -11.54 -21.02
C THR A 145 3.52 -12.05 -20.93
N THR A 146 2.69 -11.70 -21.92
CA THR A 146 1.28 -12.10 -21.96
C THR A 146 1.05 -13.60 -21.76
N SER A 147 1.90 -14.45 -22.35
CA SER A 147 1.80 -15.90 -22.20
C SER A 147 2.02 -16.36 -20.75
N ARG A 148 2.93 -15.71 -20.04
CA ARG A 148 3.23 -16.01 -18.65
C ARG A 148 2.15 -15.46 -17.71
N ASP A 149 1.60 -14.30 -18.03
CA ASP A 149 0.51 -13.66 -17.27
C ASP A 149 -0.75 -14.49 -17.28
N MET A 150 -1.16 -14.91 -18.48
CA MET A 150 -2.33 -15.75 -18.66
C MET A 150 -2.18 -17.09 -17.95
N LYS A 151 -0.98 -17.69 -18.00
CA LYS A 151 -0.68 -18.91 -17.27
C LYS A 151 -0.78 -18.68 -15.76
N LEU A 152 -0.13 -17.65 -15.23
CA LEU A 152 -0.13 -17.35 -13.80
C LEU A 152 -1.56 -17.14 -13.28
N LEU A 153 -2.34 -16.26 -13.89
CA LEU A 153 -3.72 -15.98 -13.47
C LEU A 153 -4.59 -17.24 -13.55
N LYS A 154 -4.45 -18.05 -14.60
CA LYS A 154 -5.20 -19.31 -14.75
C LYS A 154 -4.85 -20.29 -13.63
N GLU A 155 -3.58 -20.49 -13.32
CA GLU A 155 -3.13 -21.39 -12.26
C GLU A 155 -3.59 -20.92 -10.88
N LEU A 156 -3.49 -19.61 -10.59
CA LEU A 156 -3.99 -19.02 -9.34
C LEU A 156 -5.49 -19.28 -9.16
N ILE A 157 -6.29 -18.94 -10.18
CA ILE A 157 -7.75 -19.10 -10.13
C ILE A 157 -8.12 -20.59 -10.01
N SER A 158 -7.47 -21.46 -10.78
CA SER A 158 -7.72 -22.92 -10.75
C SER A 158 -7.30 -23.54 -9.42
N GLY A 159 -6.28 -22.99 -8.77
CA GLY A 159 -5.84 -23.36 -7.42
C GLY A 159 -6.70 -22.79 -6.30
N GLY A 160 -7.78 -22.05 -6.62
CA GLY A 160 -8.65 -21.42 -5.63
C GLY A 160 -8.09 -20.14 -5.00
N VAL A 161 -6.96 -19.63 -5.49
CA VAL A 161 -6.35 -18.38 -5.03
C VAL A 161 -7.07 -17.21 -5.70
N LEU A 162 -7.42 -16.18 -4.91
CA LEU A 162 -8.00 -14.93 -5.39
C LEU A 162 -6.90 -13.86 -5.47
N PRO A 163 -6.29 -13.62 -6.65
CA PRO A 163 -5.24 -12.62 -6.78
C PRO A 163 -5.77 -11.20 -6.52
N VAL A 164 -4.95 -10.33 -5.93
CA VAL A 164 -5.31 -8.90 -5.85
C VAL A 164 -5.02 -8.28 -7.22
N VAL A 165 -6.08 -8.01 -7.99
CA VAL A 165 -5.97 -7.42 -9.34
C VAL A 165 -6.54 -6.01 -9.34
N MET A 166 -5.76 -5.07 -9.88
CA MET A 166 -6.17 -3.71 -10.20
C MET A 166 -6.13 -3.51 -11.71
N ILE A 167 -7.00 -2.65 -12.22
CA ILE A 167 -7.07 -2.22 -13.61
C ILE A 167 -6.73 -0.74 -13.64
N LEU A 168 -5.70 -0.37 -14.39
CA LEU A 168 -5.35 1.01 -14.67
C LEU A 168 -5.74 1.30 -16.12
N ASN A 169 -6.84 2.03 -16.32
CA ASN A 169 -7.28 2.40 -17.66
C ASN A 169 -6.80 3.82 -18.00
N TRP A 170 -6.08 3.96 -19.12
CA TRP A 170 -5.56 5.23 -19.57
C TRP A 170 -6.65 6.09 -20.19
N GLN A 171 -7.12 7.09 -19.45
CA GLN A 171 -8.22 7.98 -19.85
C GLN A 171 -7.90 9.44 -19.49
N GLU A 172 -8.48 10.39 -20.22
CA GLU A 172 -8.42 11.81 -19.85
C GLU A 172 -9.60 12.15 -18.92
N PRO A 173 -9.41 12.94 -17.83
CA PRO A 173 -8.25 13.78 -17.49
C PRO A 173 -7.18 13.11 -16.60
N GLY A 174 -7.24 11.79 -16.38
CA GLY A 174 -6.23 11.06 -15.63
C GLY A 174 -6.63 9.63 -15.32
N ASN A 175 -5.65 8.81 -14.94
CA ASN A 175 -5.82 7.37 -14.80
C ASN A 175 -6.18 7.01 -13.34
N HIS A 176 -7.21 6.20 -13.16
CA HIS A 176 -7.61 5.71 -11.83
C HIS A 176 -7.54 4.19 -11.79
N PHE A 177 -6.99 3.66 -10.70
CA PHE A 177 -7.04 2.24 -10.41
C PHE A 177 -8.46 1.81 -10.04
N GLN A 178 -8.90 0.70 -10.63
CA GLN A 178 -10.12 0.00 -10.29
C GLN A 178 -9.76 -1.39 -9.78
N ALA A 179 -10.16 -1.75 -8.57
CA ALA A 179 -9.91 -3.08 -8.05
C ALA A 179 -10.95 -4.07 -8.62
N VAL A 180 -10.49 -5.27 -8.97
CA VAL A 180 -11.39 -6.39 -9.26
C VAL A 180 -12.01 -6.85 -7.95
N THR A 181 -13.33 -6.91 -7.90
CA THR A 181 -14.08 -7.41 -6.74
C THR A 181 -14.47 -8.86 -6.95
N TYR A 182 -14.38 -9.64 -5.87
CA TYR A 182 -14.81 -11.03 -5.85
C TYR A 182 -16.16 -11.15 -5.17
N ASP A 183 -16.91 -12.19 -5.54
CA ASP A 183 -18.13 -12.59 -4.82
C ASP A 183 -17.86 -12.70 -3.30
N THR A 184 -18.83 -12.25 -2.50
CA THR A 184 -18.67 -12.12 -1.05
C THR A 184 -18.46 -13.48 -0.38
N GLU A 185 -19.22 -14.50 -0.78
CA GLU A 185 -19.10 -15.83 -0.19
C GLU A 185 -17.78 -16.48 -0.62
N ARG A 186 -17.42 -16.36 -1.90
CA ARG A 186 -16.12 -16.83 -2.41
C ARG A 186 -14.94 -16.17 -1.68
N TYR A 187 -15.00 -14.86 -1.44
CA TYR A 187 -13.99 -14.14 -0.67
C TYR A 187 -13.92 -14.61 0.78
N LYS A 188 -15.07 -14.81 1.43
CA LYS A 188 -15.14 -15.32 2.80
C LYS A 188 -14.47 -16.71 2.92
N GLN A 189 -14.75 -17.61 1.98
CA GLN A 189 -14.12 -18.93 1.94
C GLN A 189 -12.62 -18.85 1.69
N TYR A 190 -12.18 -17.96 0.80
CA TYR A 190 -10.75 -17.70 0.58
C TYR A 190 -10.07 -17.21 1.87
N PHE A 191 -10.67 -16.23 2.55
CA PHE A 191 -10.13 -15.63 3.77
C PHE A 191 -9.97 -16.66 4.91
N LEU A 192 -10.96 -17.54 5.09
CA LEU A 192 -10.89 -18.63 6.08
C LEU A 192 -9.76 -19.64 5.82
N ASN A 193 -9.24 -19.70 4.59
CA ASN A 193 -8.22 -20.64 4.17
C ASN A 193 -6.91 -19.96 3.75
N VAL A 194 -6.70 -18.69 4.14
CA VAL A 194 -5.64 -17.84 3.59
C VAL A 194 -4.24 -18.44 3.76
N GLU A 195 -3.91 -19.05 4.89
CA GLU A 195 -2.58 -19.66 5.10
C GLU A 195 -2.31 -20.81 4.12
N LYS A 196 -3.27 -21.72 3.98
CA LYS A 196 -3.18 -22.85 3.03
C LYS A 196 -3.10 -22.35 1.59
N LEU A 197 -3.92 -21.36 1.25
CA LEU A 197 -3.96 -20.79 -0.10
C LEU A 197 -2.73 -19.95 -0.41
N ALA A 198 -2.07 -19.36 0.59
CA ALA A 198 -0.80 -18.67 0.42
C ALA A 198 0.35 -19.65 0.16
N THR A 199 0.37 -20.82 0.81
CA THR A 199 1.29 -21.91 0.41
C THR A 199 1.06 -22.28 -1.05
N LYS A 200 -0.22 -22.46 -1.46
CA LYS A 200 -0.55 -22.80 -2.83
C LYS A 200 -0.14 -21.71 -3.84
N ARG A 201 -0.39 -20.44 -3.50
CA ARG A 201 0.06 -19.27 -4.25
C ARG A 201 1.57 -19.31 -4.46
N ASN A 202 2.34 -19.55 -3.40
CA ASN A 202 3.81 -19.60 -3.47
C ASN A 202 4.33 -20.74 -4.36
N GLU A 203 3.70 -21.92 -4.34
CA GLU A 203 4.00 -23.00 -5.29
C GLU A 203 3.78 -22.57 -6.74
N ILE A 204 2.64 -21.89 -7.01
CA ILE A 204 2.29 -21.41 -8.34
C ILE A 204 3.27 -20.32 -8.80
N LEU A 205 3.60 -19.35 -7.94
CA LEU A 205 4.59 -18.31 -8.21
C LEU A 205 5.94 -18.94 -8.57
N ALA A 206 6.43 -19.90 -7.79
CA ALA A 206 7.67 -20.61 -8.07
C ALA A 206 7.60 -21.35 -9.43
N SER A 207 6.47 -21.99 -9.75
CA SER A 207 6.28 -22.73 -11.00
C SER A 207 6.35 -21.86 -12.26
N VAL A 208 5.98 -20.58 -12.14
CA VAL A 208 6.13 -19.63 -13.24
C VAL A 208 7.49 -18.95 -13.19
N GLY A 209 8.26 -19.04 -12.10
CA GLY A 209 9.55 -18.38 -11.88
C GLY A 209 9.43 -16.99 -11.23
N SER A 210 8.31 -16.69 -10.59
CA SER A 210 8.16 -15.57 -9.65
C SER A 210 8.69 -15.99 -8.28
N ARG A 211 9.04 -15.04 -7.42
CA ARG A 211 9.52 -15.34 -6.06
C ARG A 211 8.34 -15.64 -5.13
N PRO A 212 8.43 -16.69 -4.29
CA PRO A 212 7.54 -16.85 -3.15
C PRO A 212 7.65 -15.67 -2.17
N MET A 213 6.56 -15.34 -1.51
CA MET A 213 6.52 -14.31 -0.46
C MET A 213 6.33 -14.96 0.92
N ASP A 214 6.90 -14.35 1.96
CA ASP A 214 6.66 -14.79 3.33
C ASP A 214 5.21 -14.53 3.77
N LEU A 215 4.84 -15.13 4.90
CA LEU A 215 3.52 -14.97 5.53
C LEU A 215 3.58 -14.16 6.82
N GLN A 216 4.69 -13.45 7.07
CA GLN A 216 4.87 -12.75 8.34
C GLN A 216 3.94 -11.55 8.41
N PRO A 217 3.03 -11.47 9.41
CA PRO A 217 2.10 -10.37 9.51
C PRO A 217 2.80 -9.01 9.58
N TYR A 218 2.20 -8.01 8.94
CA TYR A 218 2.67 -6.63 9.01
C TYR A 218 2.35 -6.01 10.38
N ASP A 219 3.37 -5.58 11.12
CA ASP A 219 3.20 -4.96 12.44
C ASP A 219 2.94 -3.45 12.33
N THR A 220 1.65 -3.10 12.34
CA THR A 220 1.21 -1.70 12.17
C THR A 220 1.68 -0.75 13.28
N ILE A 221 1.83 -1.24 14.53
CA ILE A 221 2.24 -0.42 15.67
C ILE A 221 3.74 -0.16 15.61
N LYS A 222 4.54 -1.22 15.40
CA LYS A 222 6.00 -1.11 15.21
C LYS A 222 6.31 -0.15 14.06
N MET A 223 5.60 -0.27 12.95
CA MET A 223 5.81 0.56 11.76
C MET A 223 5.39 2.01 11.97
N ALA A 224 4.34 2.28 12.75
CA ALA A 224 3.97 3.65 13.11
C ALA A 224 5.07 4.35 13.95
N ASN A 225 5.64 3.64 14.93
CA ASN A 225 6.73 4.17 15.76
C ASN A 225 8.00 4.38 14.94
N ALA A 226 8.37 3.41 14.11
CA ALA A 226 9.51 3.50 13.21
C ALA A 226 9.36 4.67 12.23
N ALA A 227 8.18 4.86 11.62
CA ALA A 227 7.93 5.97 10.71
C ALA A 227 8.09 7.34 11.39
N ALA A 228 7.69 7.47 12.65
CA ALA A 228 7.88 8.72 13.41
C ALA A 228 9.36 9.01 13.68
N GLN A 229 10.13 7.98 14.04
CA GLN A 229 11.58 8.09 14.25
C GLN A 229 12.29 8.42 12.94
N GLU A 230 11.92 7.75 11.84
CA GLU A 230 12.55 7.94 10.54
C GLU A 230 12.27 9.34 9.97
N LEU A 231 11.05 9.86 10.10
CA LEU A 231 10.75 11.25 9.72
C LEU A 231 11.64 12.26 10.45
N LYS A 232 11.91 12.04 11.74
CA LYS A 232 12.79 12.90 12.53
C LYS A 232 14.24 12.79 12.07
N ALA A 233 14.69 11.57 11.77
CA ALA A 233 16.04 11.31 11.27
C ALA A 233 16.27 11.96 9.90
N ILE A 234 15.35 11.75 8.94
CA ILE A 234 15.42 12.32 7.58
C ILE A 234 15.54 13.84 7.63
N ARG A 235 14.69 14.53 8.41
CA ARG A 235 14.74 15.99 8.55
C ARG A 235 16.07 16.47 9.08
N LYS A 236 16.55 15.85 10.17
CA LYS A 236 17.85 16.20 10.77
C LYS A 236 18.99 16.05 9.78
N THR A 237 19.02 14.95 9.02
CA THR A 237 20.08 14.71 8.03
C THR A 237 20.02 15.72 6.88
N ALA A 238 18.83 16.06 6.38
CA ALA A 238 18.66 17.08 5.34
C ALA A 238 19.08 18.48 5.81
N GLU A 239 18.72 18.86 7.04
CA GLU A 239 19.14 20.13 7.66
C GLU A 239 20.67 20.25 7.77
N GLN A 240 21.35 19.17 8.18
CA GLN A 240 22.81 19.14 8.26
C GLN A 240 23.47 19.33 6.89
N LYS A 241 22.89 18.75 5.82
CA LYS A 241 23.39 18.95 4.45
C LYS A 241 23.15 20.37 3.94
N ARG A 242 22.01 20.98 4.26
CA ARG A 242 21.71 22.39 3.92
C ARG A 242 22.63 23.37 4.62
N GLY A 243 22.93 23.15 5.89
CA GLY A 243 23.82 24.02 6.69
C GLY A 243 25.24 24.12 6.14
N GLY A 244 25.67 23.15 5.32
CA GLY A 244 26.96 23.17 4.62
C GLY A 244 26.97 23.92 3.28
N ARG A 245 25.83 24.49 2.83
CA ARG A 245 25.67 25.08 1.49
C ARG A 245 25.58 26.61 1.55
N PRO A 246 26.29 27.35 0.68
CA PRO A 246 26.14 28.81 0.60
C PRO A 246 24.70 29.17 0.20
N LYS A 247 24.13 30.19 0.87
CA LYS A 247 22.76 30.69 0.66
C LYS A 247 22.55 31.12 -0.80
N GLY A 248 21.88 30.30 -1.60
CA GLY A 248 21.58 30.63 -2.99
C GLY A 248 20.69 29.64 -3.76
N ALA A 249 20.45 28.43 -3.23
CA ALA A 249 19.61 27.42 -3.87
C ALA A 249 18.36 27.14 -3.00
N GLU A 250 17.39 28.05 -3.00
CA GLU A 250 16.08 27.78 -2.40
C GLU A 250 15.15 27.08 -3.41
N ALA A 251 14.54 25.98 -2.99
CA ALA A 251 13.51 25.29 -3.76
C ALA A 251 12.23 26.13 -3.81
N LYS A 252 11.78 26.48 -5.03
CA LYS A 252 10.46 27.12 -5.21
C LYS A 252 9.36 26.08 -5.01
N SER A 253 8.71 26.12 -3.86
CA SER A 253 7.45 25.42 -3.60
C SER A 253 6.29 26.13 -4.30
N GLY A 254 5.86 25.64 -5.46
CA GLY A 254 4.61 26.08 -6.10
C GLY A 254 3.38 25.48 -5.41
N ALA A 255 2.98 26.00 -4.26
CA ALA A 255 1.63 25.79 -3.71
C ALA A 255 1.33 26.85 -2.63
N ALA A 256 0.33 27.70 -2.89
CA ALA A 256 -0.18 28.65 -1.91
C ALA A 256 -0.77 27.89 -0.70
N VAL A 257 -0.19 28.11 0.47
CA VAL A 257 -0.69 27.58 1.75
C VAL A 257 -1.78 28.53 2.24
N ASN A 258 -3.04 28.14 2.12
CA ASN A 258 -4.09 28.75 2.92
C ASN A 258 -3.90 28.29 4.37
N LYS A 259 -3.45 29.21 5.23
CA LYS A 259 -3.43 29.04 6.69
C LYS A 259 -4.87 29.00 7.18
N ALA A 260 -5.37 27.81 7.50
CA ALA A 260 -6.42 27.64 8.50
C ALA A 260 -5.77 26.97 9.71
N GLY A 261 -5.71 27.70 10.82
CA GLY A 261 -5.23 27.17 12.10
C GLY A 261 -6.12 26.03 12.57
N VAL A 262 -5.52 24.95 13.03
CA VAL A 262 -6.23 23.87 13.71
C VAL A 262 -5.41 23.55 14.95
N GLN A 263 -6.08 23.70 16.10
CA GLN A 263 -5.57 23.40 17.43
C GLN A 263 -5.12 21.94 17.53
N ASP A 264 -4.03 21.74 18.25
CA ASP A 264 -3.51 20.44 18.64
C ASP A 264 -4.50 19.78 19.61
N ASP A 265 -5.33 18.86 19.12
CA ASP A 265 -5.99 17.88 19.98
C ASP A 265 -5.09 16.64 20.07
N GLU A 266 -4.46 16.48 21.23
CA GLU A 266 -3.82 15.22 21.65
C GLU A 266 -4.83 14.05 21.56
N PRO A 267 -4.43 12.88 21.04
CA PRO A 267 -5.33 11.74 20.99
C PRO A 267 -5.53 11.13 22.39
N ARG A 268 -6.79 11.09 22.82
CA ARG A 268 -7.26 10.18 23.88
C ARG A 268 -6.94 8.72 23.51
N SER A 269 -6.71 7.92 24.55
CA SER A 269 -5.98 6.65 24.57
C SER A 269 -6.43 5.59 23.55
N ALA A 270 -5.45 4.78 23.14
CA ALA A 270 -5.52 3.69 22.14
C ALA A 270 -6.34 2.45 22.56
N SER A 271 -7.35 2.60 23.42
CA SER A 271 -8.15 1.47 23.93
C SER A 271 -9.36 1.10 23.07
N GLU A 272 -9.79 1.96 22.14
CA GLU A 272 -11.06 1.76 21.40
C GLU A 272 -10.88 1.18 19.98
N CYS A 273 -9.65 0.91 19.53
CA CYS A 273 -9.39 0.34 18.20
C CYS A 273 -9.40 -1.21 18.15
N ALA A 274 -9.65 -1.89 19.27
CA ALA A 274 -9.61 -3.35 19.35
C ALA A 274 -10.98 -4.04 19.22
N GLU A 275 -12.10 -3.31 19.27
CA GLU A 275 -13.45 -3.90 19.27
C GLU A 275 -14.02 -4.21 17.86
N GLY A 276 -13.33 -3.81 16.80
CA GLY A 276 -13.80 -4.03 15.42
C GLY A 276 -13.34 -5.34 14.75
N LEU A 277 -12.49 -6.14 15.41
CA LEU A 277 -11.89 -7.36 14.84
C LEU A 277 -12.04 -8.61 15.72
N ASN A 278 -12.75 -8.51 16.86
CA ASN A 278 -13.02 -9.61 17.78
C ASN A 278 -14.51 -9.93 17.88
N VAL A 279 -15.13 -10.32 16.76
CA VAL A 279 -16.43 -11.01 16.79
C VAL A 279 -16.20 -12.46 16.37
N GLU A 280 -16.43 -13.35 17.34
CA GLU A 280 -16.59 -14.81 17.22
C GLU A 280 -15.32 -15.70 17.18
N ARG A 281 -14.61 -15.72 18.31
CA ARG A 281 -14.03 -16.96 18.85
C ARG A 281 -14.61 -17.22 20.25
N GLU A 282 -15.84 -17.71 20.32
CA GLU A 282 -16.32 -18.44 21.50
C GLU A 282 -17.05 -19.70 21.06
N GLY A 283 -16.31 -20.81 21.02
CA GLY A 283 -16.91 -22.13 21.11
C GLY A 283 -17.39 -22.36 22.54
N LYS A 284 -18.70 -22.26 22.77
CA LYS A 284 -19.33 -22.79 23.98
C LYS A 284 -20.03 -24.09 23.64
N GLY A 285 -19.44 -25.20 24.11
CA GLY A 285 -20.09 -26.49 24.15
C GLY A 285 -21.41 -26.39 24.90
N HIS A 286 -22.48 -26.90 24.29
CA HIS A 286 -23.72 -27.17 24.97
C HIS A 286 -23.94 -28.68 25.00
N THR A 287 -23.76 -29.22 26.20
CA THR A 287 -24.09 -30.57 26.61
C THR A 287 -25.60 -30.75 26.46
N GLN A 288 -26.04 -31.67 25.58
CA GLN A 288 -27.43 -32.10 25.51
C GLN A 288 -27.80 -32.79 26.84
N LYS A 289 -28.71 -32.18 27.60
CA LYS A 289 -29.51 -32.88 28.61
C LYS A 289 -30.84 -33.29 27.98
N LEU A 290 -31.02 -34.61 27.88
CA LEU A 290 -32.30 -35.26 27.73
C LEU A 290 -33.27 -34.77 28.83
N GLN A 291 -34.47 -34.35 28.43
CA GLN A 291 -35.66 -34.52 29.25
C GLN A 291 -36.83 -34.92 28.35
N ALA A 292 -37.28 -36.15 28.58
CA ALA A 292 -38.54 -36.69 28.09
C ALA A 292 -39.70 -35.99 28.80
N GLN A 293 -40.77 -35.70 28.07
CA GLN A 293 -42.11 -35.71 28.66
C GLN A 293 -43.13 -36.19 27.62
N ARG A 294 -43.92 -37.16 28.09
CA ARG A 294 -44.98 -37.91 27.44
C ARG A 294 -46.32 -37.24 27.76
N SER A 295 -47.27 -37.39 26.82
CA SER A 295 -48.74 -37.47 27.01
C SER A 295 -49.45 -36.17 27.42
N TYR A 296 -50.58 -35.78 26.83
CA TYR A 296 -51.70 -36.54 26.22
C TYR A 296 -52.10 -35.96 24.87
#